data_AF-A0A821YMF9-F1
#
_entry.id   AF-A0A821YMF9-F1
#
_cell.length_a   1.000
_cell.length_b   1.000
_cell.length_c   1.000
_cell.angle_alpha   90.00
_cell.angle_beta   90.00
_cell.angle_gamma   90.00
#
_symmetry.space_group_name_H-M   'P 1'
#
loop_
_entity.id
_entity.type
_entity.pdbx_description
1 polymer ?
#
loop_
_entity_poly.entity_id
_entity_poly.type
_entity_poly.pdbx_seq_one_letter_code
_entity_poly.pdbx_strand_id
1 'polypeptide(L)'
;MYIAVILENFNQAQEDVQQGLTDDDYDMYYEKWQRFDPSGSQFINYDQLSDFVDDLEPPLRVSKPNQLILVRMNLPICEYDRMHCVDILDGLTKHFLGTLDTEIASNEIDAPIDMKKDRPKDYHPISTTIQRQRELYLSRLILRLFRNNVERRRNERKRQELTFE
;
A
#
# COMPACT_ATOMS: atom_id res chain seq x y z
N MET A 1 7.54 44.71 19.64
CA MET A 1 8.30 43.47 19.96
C MET A 1 7.37 42.28 20.11
N TYR A 2 6.34 42.32 20.96
CA TYR A 2 5.39 41.21 21.11
C TYR A 2 4.64 40.81 19.83
N ILE A 3 4.17 41.77 19.03
CA ILE A 3 3.49 41.48 17.76
C ILE A 3 4.42 40.78 16.75
N ALA A 4 5.71 41.12 16.73
CA ALA A 4 6.68 40.47 15.86
C ALA A 4 6.96 39.02 16.28
N VAL A 5 7.09 38.76 17.59
CA VAL A 5 7.29 37.40 18.14
C VAL A 5 6.04 36.53 17.94
N ILE A 6 4.83 37.11 18.02
CA ILE A 6 3.58 36.38 17.75
C ILE A 6 3.45 36.06 16.26
N LEU A 7 3.77 37.01 15.37
CA LEU A 7 3.74 36.79 13.92
C LEU A 7 4.81 35.79 13.46
N GLU A 8 5.99 35.80 14.07
CA GLU A 8 7.06 34.84 13.78
C GLU A 8 6.69 33.43 14.25
N ASN A 9 6.10 33.27 15.44
CA ASN A 9 5.57 31.98 15.88
C ASN A 9 4.34 31.54 15.07
N PHE A 10 3.50 32.47 14.61
CA PHE A 10 2.35 32.15 13.76
C PHE A 10 2.79 31.74 12.36
N ASN A 11 3.74 32.46 11.75
CA ASN A 11 4.34 32.08 10.47
C ASN A 11 5.13 30.79 10.58
N GLN A 12 5.87 30.57 11.66
CA GLN A 12 6.61 29.33 11.88
C GLN A 12 5.67 28.15 12.15
N ALA A 13 4.58 28.35 12.91
CA ALA A 13 3.51 27.36 13.04
C ALA A 13 2.76 27.13 11.71
N GLN A 14 2.64 28.14 10.86
CA GLN A 14 2.03 28.02 9.53
C GLN A 14 2.97 27.34 8.52
N GLU A 15 4.29 27.56 8.61
CA GLU A 15 5.35 26.89 7.85
C GLU A 15 5.51 25.42 8.28
N ASP A 16 5.43 25.12 9.59
CA ASP A 16 5.37 23.75 10.12
C ASP A 16 4.07 23.04 9.70
N VAL A 17 2.99 23.79 9.45
CA VAL A 17 1.73 23.28 8.87
C VAL A 17 1.76 23.21 7.34
N GLN A 18 2.72 23.87 6.68
CA GLN A 18 2.91 23.90 5.21
C GLN A 18 4.11 23.07 4.71
N GLN A 19 4.62 22.09 5.49
CA GLN A 19 5.43 21.01 4.91
C GLN A 19 4.53 19.98 4.21
N GLY A 20 3.84 20.42 3.16
CA GLY A 20 3.15 19.55 2.22
C GLY A 20 4.10 18.95 1.19
N LEU A 21 3.61 17.98 0.44
CA LEU A 21 4.29 17.52 -0.78
C LEU A 21 4.32 18.65 -1.81
N THR A 22 5.47 18.85 -2.43
CA THR A 22 5.71 19.83 -3.48
C THR A 22 5.47 19.24 -4.86
N ASP A 23 5.37 20.09 -5.90
CA ASP A 23 5.27 19.64 -7.29
C ASP A 23 6.48 18.77 -7.69
N ASP A 24 7.68 19.08 -7.20
CA ASP A 24 8.89 18.31 -7.44
C ASP A 24 8.79 16.87 -6.87
N ASP A 25 8.07 16.68 -5.76
CA ASP A 25 7.85 15.34 -5.18
C ASP A 25 6.93 14.48 -6.06
N TYR A 26 5.93 15.11 -6.69
CA TYR A 26 5.04 14.44 -7.64
C TYR A 26 5.76 14.13 -8.95
N ASP A 27 6.58 15.05 -9.46
CA ASP A 27 7.41 14.82 -10.64
C ASP A 27 8.40 13.66 -10.40
N MET A 28 9.06 13.62 -9.24
CA MET A 28 9.92 12.51 -8.82
C MET A 28 9.16 11.18 -8.79
N TYR A 29 7.94 11.17 -8.24
CA TYR A 29 7.10 9.97 -8.22
C TYR A 29 6.82 9.45 -9.64
N TYR A 30 6.41 10.32 -10.57
CA TYR A 30 6.11 9.92 -11.94
C TYR A 30 7.36 9.54 -12.74
N GLU A 31 8.51 10.16 -12.49
CA GLU A 31 9.78 9.76 -13.10
C GLU A 31 10.14 8.32 -12.71
N LYS A 32 10.07 7.99 -11.41
CA LYS A 32 10.34 6.63 -10.92
C LYS A 32 9.28 5.65 -11.42
N TRP A 33 8.01 6.06 -11.46
CA TRP A 33 6.88 5.24 -11.94
C TRP A 33 7.10 4.73 -13.37
N GLN A 34 7.60 5.58 -14.28
CA GLN A 34 7.83 5.21 -15.68
C GLN A 34 8.78 4.02 -15.85
N ARG A 35 9.66 3.76 -14.87
CA ARG A 35 10.56 2.59 -14.88
C ARG A 35 9.81 1.28 -14.65
N PHE A 36 8.71 1.34 -13.89
CA PHE A 36 7.87 0.18 -13.56
C PHE A 36 6.71 -0.01 -14.55
N ASP A 37 6.24 1.08 -15.18
CA ASP A 37 5.20 1.06 -16.22
C ASP A 37 5.66 1.79 -17.50
N PRO A 38 6.59 1.21 -18.27
CA PRO A 38 7.09 1.83 -19.51
C PRO A 38 6.01 1.92 -20.61
N SER A 39 4.94 1.14 -20.48
CA SER A 39 3.78 1.15 -21.39
C SER A 39 2.80 2.29 -21.13
N GLY A 40 2.88 2.99 -19.99
CA GLY A 40 1.91 4.00 -19.60
C GLY A 40 0.51 3.42 -19.34
N SER A 41 0.43 2.19 -18.86
CA SER A 41 -0.83 1.51 -18.53
C SER A 41 -1.52 2.06 -17.28
N GLN A 42 -0.79 2.83 -16.47
CA GLN A 42 -1.18 3.33 -15.14
C GLN A 42 -1.30 2.24 -14.07
N PHE A 43 -0.79 1.04 -14.36
CA PHE A 43 -0.79 -0.10 -13.44
C PHE A 43 0.62 -0.66 -13.25
N ILE A 44 0.91 -1.14 -12.03
CA ILE A 44 2.04 -2.03 -11.74
C ILE A 44 1.51 -3.32 -11.11
N ASN A 45 2.32 -4.38 -11.13
CA ASN A 45 1.96 -5.60 -10.41
C ASN A 45 2.18 -5.44 -8.90
N TYR A 46 1.38 -6.12 -8.10
CA TYR A 46 1.43 -6.08 -6.63
C TYR A 46 2.79 -6.53 -6.06
N ASP A 47 3.48 -7.45 -6.73
CA ASP A 47 4.81 -7.94 -6.34
C ASP A 47 5.90 -6.87 -6.46
N GLN A 48 5.78 -5.95 -7.41
CA GLN A 48 6.72 -4.85 -7.64
C GLN A 48 6.53 -3.66 -6.68
N LEU A 49 5.39 -3.56 -6.00
CA LEU A 49 5.03 -2.43 -5.14
C LEU A 49 6.10 -2.15 -4.08
N SER A 50 6.63 -3.20 -3.44
CA SER A 50 7.62 -3.08 -2.37
C SER A 50 8.96 -2.54 -2.87
N ASP A 51 9.36 -2.87 -4.09
CA ASP A 51 10.54 -2.32 -4.76
C ASP A 51 10.30 -0.87 -5.19
N PHE A 52 9.13 -0.59 -5.77
CA PHE A 52 8.78 0.74 -6.25
C PHE A 52 8.84 1.79 -5.13
N VAL A 53 8.15 1.57 -4.01
CA VAL A 53 8.14 2.55 -2.91
C VAL A 53 9.49 2.69 -2.20
N ASP A 54 10.39 1.73 -2.37
CA ASP A 54 11.76 1.77 -1.83
C ASP A 54 12.73 2.55 -2.74
N ASP A 55 12.47 2.61 -4.05
CA ASP A 55 13.25 3.34 -5.06
C ASP A 55 12.90 4.84 -5.17
N LEU A 56 11.74 5.22 -4.61
CA LEU A 56 11.35 6.62 -4.42
C LEU A 56 12.36 7.36 -3.54
N GLU A 57 12.29 8.69 -3.57
CA GLU A 57 13.13 9.57 -2.76
C GLU A 57 12.32 10.19 -1.61
N PRO A 58 12.97 10.61 -0.50
CA PRO A 58 12.27 11.36 0.53
C PRO A 58 11.57 12.58 -0.07
N PRO A 59 10.34 12.91 0.34
CA PRO A 59 9.61 12.38 1.49
C PRO A 59 8.72 11.15 1.21
N LEU A 60 8.50 10.78 -0.06
CA LEU A 60 7.57 9.70 -0.44
C LEU A 60 8.16 8.29 -0.26
N ARG A 61 9.49 8.18 -0.12
CA ARG A 61 10.17 6.89 0.06
C ARG A 61 9.70 6.13 1.29
N VAL A 62 9.35 4.86 1.09
CA VAL A 62 9.10 3.89 2.16
C VAL A 62 10.14 2.78 2.09
N SER A 63 11.23 2.96 2.84
CA SER A 63 12.37 2.05 2.82
C SER A 63 12.02 0.63 3.27
N LYS A 64 12.62 -0.38 2.66
CA LYS A 64 12.49 -1.76 3.13
C LYS A 64 13.09 -1.96 4.53
N PRO A 65 12.50 -2.82 5.38
CA PRO A 65 11.30 -3.62 5.16
C PRO A 65 10.00 -2.80 5.29
N ASN A 66 9.22 -2.72 4.21
CA ASN A 66 8.07 -1.82 4.08
C ASN A 66 6.71 -2.53 4.04
N GLN A 67 6.69 -3.87 4.13
CA GLN A 67 5.48 -4.69 3.98
C GLN A 67 4.36 -4.32 4.98
N LEU A 68 4.70 -4.03 6.24
CA LEU A 68 3.71 -3.67 7.24
C LEU A 68 3.05 -2.32 6.94
N ILE A 69 3.83 -1.36 6.44
CA ILE A 69 3.36 -0.03 6.07
C ILE A 69 2.42 -0.14 4.86
N LEU A 70 2.80 -0.90 3.82
CA LEU A 70 1.98 -1.14 2.64
C LEU A 70 0.66 -1.85 2.96
N VAL A 71 0.69 -2.77 3.93
CA VAL A 71 -0.54 -3.37 4.47
C VAL A 71 -1.38 -2.31 5.17
N ARG A 72 -0.81 -1.48 6.04
CA ARG A 72 -1.56 -0.43 6.76
C ARG A 72 -2.20 0.60 5.81
N MET A 73 -1.57 0.90 4.68
CA MET A 73 -2.12 1.79 3.65
C MET A 73 -3.42 1.30 3.01
N ASN A 74 -3.76 0.01 3.14
CA ASN A 74 -5.00 -0.58 2.63
C ASN A 74 -5.28 -0.28 1.15
N LEU A 75 -4.25 -0.39 0.31
CA LEU A 75 -4.33 -0.04 -1.11
C LEU A 75 -5.21 -1.05 -1.86
N PRO A 76 -6.05 -0.62 -2.82
CA PRO A 76 -6.85 -1.50 -3.65
C PRO A 76 -5.97 -2.30 -4.62
N ILE A 77 -6.28 -3.59 -4.76
CA ILE A 77 -5.69 -4.51 -5.72
C ILE A 77 -6.76 -4.83 -6.76
N CYS A 78 -6.48 -4.51 -8.02
CA CYS A 78 -7.33 -4.78 -9.17
C CYS A 78 -7.14 -6.20 -9.71
N GLU A 79 -8.00 -6.56 -10.65
CA GLU A 79 -7.86 -7.80 -11.43
C GLU A 79 -6.45 -7.95 -12.00
N TYR A 80 -6.01 -9.22 -12.10
CA TYR A 80 -4.67 -9.63 -12.52
C TYR A 80 -3.55 -9.20 -11.55
N ASP A 81 -3.86 -9.00 -10.26
CA ASP A 81 -2.91 -8.60 -9.21
C ASP A 81 -2.20 -7.27 -9.52
N ARG A 82 -2.93 -6.34 -10.15
CA ARG A 82 -2.42 -5.02 -10.53
C ARG A 82 -2.86 -3.94 -9.56
N MET A 83 -2.06 -2.90 -9.42
CA MET A 83 -2.30 -1.76 -8.53
C MET A 83 -2.22 -0.46 -9.34
N HIS A 84 -3.16 0.45 -9.12
CA HIS A 84 -3.27 1.67 -9.91
C HIS A 84 -2.37 2.79 -9.36
N CYS A 85 -1.71 3.51 -10.27
CA CYS A 85 -0.75 4.58 -9.99
C CYS A 85 -1.25 5.60 -8.96
N VAL A 86 -2.47 6.10 -9.17
CA VAL A 86 -3.10 7.10 -8.31
C VAL A 86 -3.39 6.59 -6.91
N ASP A 87 -3.78 5.32 -6.77
CA ASP A 87 -4.10 4.77 -5.44
C ASP A 87 -2.84 4.62 -4.58
N ILE A 88 -1.72 4.26 -5.22
CA ILE A 88 -0.43 4.17 -4.55
C ILE A 88 0.02 5.57 -4.10
N LEU A 89 -0.07 6.57 -4.99
CA LEU A 89 0.27 7.95 -4.66
C LEU A 89 -0.59 8.49 -3.50
N ASP A 90 -1.92 8.31 -3.56
CA ASP A 90 -2.83 8.70 -2.47
C ASP A 90 -2.47 8.04 -1.13
N GLY A 91 -2.13 6.75 -1.15
CA GLY A 91 -1.69 6.05 0.06
C GLY A 91 -0.36 6.54 0.62
N LEU A 92 0.60 6.89 -0.24
CA LEU A 92 1.87 7.47 0.16
C LEU A 92 1.68 8.88 0.74
N THR A 93 0.84 9.70 0.11
CA THR A 93 0.50 11.04 0.61
C THR A 93 -0.15 10.97 1.98
N LYS A 94 -1.13 10.07 2.18
CA LYS A 94 -1.74 9.84 3.50
C LYS A 94 -0.77 9.32 4.54
N HIS A 95 0.17 8.47 4.13
CA HIS A 95 1.23 8.01 5.02
C HIS A 95 2.14 9.17 5.44
N PHE A 96 2.56 10.02 4.51
CA PHE A 96 3.39 11.19 4.79
C PHE A 96 2.67 12.18 5.72
N LEU A 97 1.39 12.46 5.46
CA LEU A 97 0.57 13.36 6.27
C LEU A 97 0.14 12.75 7.62
N GLY A 98 0.45 11.47 7.88
CA GLY A 98 0.04 10.77 9.10
C GLY A 98 -1.47 10.51 9.21
N THR A 99 -2.22 10.62 8.10
CA THR A 99 -3.69 10.53 8.05
C THR A 99 -4.22 9.15 7.68
N LEU A 100 -3.38 8.10 7.73
CA LEU A 100 -3.78 6.72 7.39
C LEU A 100 -4.97 6.20 8.21
N ASP A 101 -5.05 6.56 9.50
CA ASP A 101 -6.10 6.11 10.41
C ASP A 101 -7.27 7.11 10.50
N THR A 102 -7.12 8.25 9.84
CA THR A 102 -8.03 9.36 9.95
C THR A 102 -9.11 9.21 8.89
N GLU A 103 -10.29 8.71 9.29
CA GLU A 103 -11.50 8.69 8.43
C GLU A 103 -12.01 10.10 8.08
N ILE A 104 -11.22 11.16 8.29
CA ILE A 104 -11.62 12.52 7.97
C ILE A 104 -11.83 12.56 6.47
N ALA A 105 -13.09 12.80 6.15
CA ALA A 105 -13.64 12.95 4.84
C ALA A 105 -12.63 13.58 3.90
N SER A 106 -12.39 12.92 2.78
CA SER A 106 -11.68 13.43 1.60
C SER A 106 -12.34 14.66 0.98
N ASN A 107 -13.04 15.48 1.78
CA ASN A 107 -13.82 16.65 1.40
C ASN A 107 -13.26 17.95 2.02
N GLU A 108 -12.40 17.90 3.04
CA GLU A 108 -11.81 19.12 3.65
C GLU A 108 -10.32 19.32 3.33
N ILE A 109 -9.62 18.27 2.91
CA ILE A 109 -8.27 18.38 2.34
C ILE A 109 -8.41 18.25 0.82
N ASP A 110 -9.05 19.24 0.21
CA ASP A 110 -8.96 19.45 -1.24
C ASP A 110 -7.54 19.94 -1.54
N ALA A 111 -6.57 19.01 -1.52
CA ALA A 111 -5.54 19.06 -2.54
C ALA A 111 -6.27 19.05 -3.90
N PRO A 112 -5.80 19.77 -4.93
CA PRO A 112 -6.52 20.01 -6.20
C PRO A 112 -6.55 18.78 -7.10
N ILE A 113 -6.72 17.61 -6.50
CA ILE A 113 -6.56 16.32 -7.09
C ILE A 113 -7.90 15.61 -6.95
N ASP A 114 -8.86 15.98 -7.81
CA ASP A 114 -10.10 15.23 -8.08
C ASP A 114 -9.77 13.90 -8.81
N MET A 115 -8.78 13.16 -8.32
CA MET A 115 -8.21 11.92 -8.91
C MET A 115 -9.21 10.77 -8.92
N LYS A 116 -10.31 10.88 -8.18
CA LYS A 116 -11.35 9.83 -8.13
C LYS A 116 -12.30 9.88 -9.33
N LYS A 117 -12.40 10.99 -10.06
CA LYS A 117 -13.40 11.13 -11.15
C LYS A 117 -13.01 10.48 -12.48
N ASP A 118 -11.73 10.33 -12.77
CA ASP A 118 -11.25 9.79 -14.06
C ASP A 118 -10.49 8.47 -13.91
N ARG A 119 -11.09 7.48 -13.22
CA ARG A 119 -10.51 6.13 -13.20
C ARG A 119 -10.72 5.45 -14.57
N PRO A 120 -9.70 4.78 -15.13
CA PRO A 120 -9.83 4.07 -16.40
C PRO A 120 -10.95 3.03 -16.35
N LYS A 121 -11.56 2.72 -17.51
CA LYS A 121 -12.59 1.66 -17.59
C LYS A 121 -12.10 0.31 -17.08
N ASP A 122 -10.78 0.07 -17.13
CA ASP A 122 -10.16 -1.18 -16.73
C ASP A 122 -9.88 -1.25 -15.21
N TYR A 123 -10.26 -0.21 -14.44
CA TYR A 123 -10.13 -0.17 -12.99
C TYR A 123 -11.21 -1.02 -12.31
N HIS A 124 -10.86 -2.26 -11.97
CA HIS A 124 -11.74 -3.21 -11.27
C HIS A 124 -11.08 -3.73 -9.99
N PRO A 125 -11.29 -3.08 -8.82
CA PRO A 125 -10.72 -3.50 -7.55
C PRO A 125 -11.43 -4.75 -7.02
N ILE A 126 -10.65 -5.80 -6.71
CA ILE A 126 -11.17 -7.09 -6.21
C ILE A 126 -10.70 -7.42 -4.79
N SER A 127 -9.64 -6.77 -4.31
CA SER A 127 -9.05 -7.01 -2.99
C SER A 127 -8.33 -5.75 -2.51
N THR A 128 -7.72 -5.80 -1.33
CA THR A 128 -6.84 -4.74 -0.81
C THR A 128 -5.57 -5.33 -0.22
N THR A 129 -4.55 -4.52 0.06
CA THR A 129 -3.30 -5.01 0.67
C THR A 129 -3.52 -5.67 2.04
N ILE A 130 -4.45 -5.17 2.87
CA ILE A 130 -4.86 -5.82 4.12
C ILE A 130 -5.53 -7.16 3.84
N GLN A 131 -6.47 -7.19 2.90
CA GLN A 131 -7.20 -8.42 2.58
C GLN A 131 -6.27 -9.49 2.01
N ARG A 132 -5.37 -9.12 1.09
CA ARG A 132 -4.35 -10.02 0.52
C ARG A 132 -3.46 -10.63 1.60
N GLN A 133 -3.03 -9.83 2.58
CA GLN A 133 -2.24 -10.34 3.70
C GLN A 133 -3.02 -11.37 4.54
N ARG A 134 -4.31 -11.16 4.76
CA ARG A 134 -5.19 -12.13 5.44
C ARG A 134 -5.35 -13.40 4.60
N GLU A 135 -5.58 -13.29 3.30
CA GLU A 135 -5.69 -14.42 2.37
C GLU A 135 -4.40 -15.27 2.35
N LEU A 136 -3.22 -14.65 2.33
CA LEU A 136 -1.93 -15.33 2.41
C LEU A 136 -1.73 -16.05 3.74
N TYR A 137 -2.17 -15.45 4.85
CA TYR A 137 -2.13 -16.10 6.16
C TYR A 137 -3.05 -17.33 6.21
N LEU A 138 -4.30 -17.17 5.76
CA LEU A 138 -5.31 -18.24 5.76
C LEU A 138 -4.91 -19.39 4.83
N SER A 139 -4.39 -19.10 3.64
CA SER A 139 -3.92 -20.13 2.70
C SER A 139 -2.78 -20.96 3.30
N ARG A 140 -1.81 -20.33 3.97
CA ARG A 140 -0.73 -21.04 4.69
C ARG A 140 -1.26 -21.91 5.82
N LEU A 141 -2.22 -21.40 6.59
CA LEU A 141 -2.85 -22.13 7.68
C LEU A 141 -3.59 -23.38 7.16
N ILE A 142 -4.43 -23.22 6.15
CA ILE A 142 -5.19 -24.31 5.52
C ILE A 142 -4.23 -25.34 4.94
N LEU A 143 -3.20 -24.91 4.22
CA LEU A 143 -2.22 -25.82 3.62
C LEU A 143 -1.47 -26.62 4.68
N ARG A 144 -1.09 -26.00 5.79
CA ARG A 144 -0.45 -26.68 6.93
C ARG A 144 -1.38 -27.73 7.53
N LEU A 145 -2.64 -27.39 7.82
CA LEU A 145 -3.62 -28.31 8.37
C LEU A 145 -3.91 -29.48 7.42
N PHE A 146 -4.01 -29.20 6.12
CA PHE A 146 -4.21 -30.21 5.09
C PHE A 146 -3.04 -31.20 5.05
N ARG A 147 -1.79 -30.70 5.00
CA ARG A 147 -0.58 -31.55 5.01
C ARG A 147 -0.53 -32.44 6.24
N ASN A 148 -0.76 -31.88 7.43
CA ASN A 148 -0.79 -32.64 8.68
C ASN A 148 -1.87 -33.74 8.65
N ASN A 149 -3.06 -33.43 8.12
CA ASN A 149 -4.13 -34.41 8.02
C ASN A 149 -3.80 -35.53 7.01
N VAL A 150 -3.16 -35.20 5.89
CA VAL A 150 -2.70 -36.20 4.90
C VAL A 150 -1.64 -37.11 5.51
N GLU A 151 -0.65 -36.57 6.23
CA GLU A 151 0.37 -37.36 6.91
C GLU A 151 -0.23 -38.26 8.00
N ARG A 152 -1.16 -37.73 8.80
CA ARG A 152 -1.89 -38.51 9.81
C ARG A 152 -2.60 -39.70 9.17
N ARG A 153 -3.37 -39.46 8.10
CA ARG A 153 -4.07 -40.54 7.37
C ARG A 153 -3.10 -41.55 6.75
N ARG A 154 -1.94 -41.11 6.26
CA ARG A 154 -0.90 -42.00 5.74
C ARG A 154 -0.33 -42.90 6.84
N ASN A 155 -0.08 -42.36 8.02
CA ASN A 155 0.43 -43.11 9.17
C ASN A 155 -0.61 -44.08 9.74
N GLU A 156 -1.89 -43.69 9.77
CA GLU A 156 -3.01 -44.56 10.15
C GLU A 156 -3.10 -45.79 9.23
N ARG A 157 -2.99 -45.60 7.91
CA ARG A 157 -2.97 -46.71 6.94
C ARG A 157 -1.81 -47.68 7.17
N LYS A 158 -0.59 -47.15 7.35
CA LYS A 158 0.59 -47.98 7.65
C LYS A 158 0.44 -48.78 8.95
N ARG A 159 -0.17 -48.18 9.98
CA ARG A 159 -0.44 -48.87 11.25
C ARG A 159 -1.45 -50.01 11.08
N GLN A 160 -2.48 -49.82 10.26
CA GLN A 160 -3.44 -50.87 9.96
C GLN A 160 -2.77 -52.04 9.22
N GLU A 161 -1.92 -51.76 8.23
CA GLU A 161 -1.17 -52.80 7.51
C GLU A 161 -0.27 -53.63 8.45
N LEU A 162 0.43 -52.99 9.39
CA LEU A 162 1.28 -53.66 10.39
C LEU A 162 0.52 -54.49 11.43
N THR A 163 -0.80 -54.29 11.60
CA THR A 163 -1.61 -55.09 12.53
C THR A 163 -2.16 -56.39 11.92
N PHE A 164 -2.00 -56.61 10.61
CA PHE A 164 -2.47 -57.82 9.91
C PHE A 164 -1.33 -58.77 9.48
N GLU A 165 -0.07 -58.45 9.78
CA GLU A 165 1.09 -59.36 9.72
C GLU A 165 1.43 -59.91 11.10
#